data_AF-A0AAU9NRU2-F1
#
_entry.id   AF-A0AAU9NRU2-F1
#
_cell.length_a   1.000
_cell.length_b   1.000
_cell.length_c   1.000
_cell.angle_alpha   90.00
_cell.angle_beta   90.00
_cell.angle_gamma   90.00
#
_symmetry.space_group_name_H-M   'P 1'
#
loop_
_entity.id
_entity.type
_entity.pdbx_description
1 polymer ?
#
loop_
_entity_poly.entity_id
_entity_poly.type
_entity_poly.pdbx_seq_one_letter_code
_entity_poly.pdbx_strand_id
1 'polypeptide(L)'
;MFTSEQWNRSKFLKLDGGMPTTNTIFTTNFWKNIDIAVKFGCPFLSVLRLVDHERKPPMGYIYEAMDREKETIDQAFKNKEDKYEKVFKIIYKRWNCQLHQPLHAAGHYLNPALYYENTNVENDDEVMSGLILCIHKLALNEDKER
;
A
#
# COMPACT_ATOMS: atom_id res chain seq x y z
N MET A 1 0.86 -1.94 -30.55
CA MET A 1 -0.19 -0.90 -30.49
C MET A 1 0.26 0.36 -31.23
N PHE A 2 1.15 1.19 -30.69
CA PHE A 2 1.61 2.44 -31.36
C PHE A 2 2.60 2.28 -32.52
N THR A 3 3.17 1.08 -32.70
CA THR A 3 4.01 0.70 -33.85
C THR A 3 3.28 -0.14 -34.90
N SER A 4 2.00 -0.43 -34.68
CA SER A 4 1.26 -1.36 -35.55
C SER A 4 0.76 -0.68 -36.83
N GLU A 5 0.63 -1.44 -37.92
CA GLU A 5 -0.01 -0.94 -39.14
C GLU A 5 -1.44 -0.43 -38.88
N GLN A 6 -2.16 -1.07 -37.96
CA GLN A 6 -3.51 -0.69 -37.56
C GLN A 6 -3.55 0.72 -36.94
N TRP A 7 -2.55 1.08 -36.14
CA TRP A 7 -2.41 2.42 -35.57
C TRP A 7 -2.08 3.46 -36.63
N ASN A 8 -1.11 3.16 -37.50
CA ASN A 8 -0.67 4.04 -38.58
C ASN A 8 -1.80 4.37 -39.57
N ARG A 9 -2.73 3.43 -39.77
CA ARG A 9 -3.92 3.62 -40.63
C ARG A 9 -5.14 4.16 -39.87
N SER A 10 -5.06 4.33 -38.55
CA SER A 10 -6.20 4.70 -37.74
C SER A 10 -6.57 6.18 -37.88
N LYS A 11 -7.86 6.49 -37.69
CA LYS A 11 -8.34 7.88 -37.57
C LYS A 11 -7.78 8.58 -36.33
N PHE A 12 -7.34 7.83 -35.31
CA PHE A 12 -6.85 8.38 -34.05
C PHE A 12 -5.48 9.07 -34.20
N LEU A 13 -4.64 8.60 -35.12
CA LEU A 13 -3.37 9.26 -35.42
C LEU A 13 -3.58 10.65 -36.04
N LYS A 14 -4.68 10.82 -36.79
CA LYS A 14 -5.04 12.05 -37.50
C LYS A 14 -5.72 13.09 -36.62
N LEU A 15 -6.07 12.73 -35.38
CA LEU A 15 -6.55 13.70 -34.38
C LEU A 15 -5.37 14.54 -33.90
N ASP A 16 -5.63 15.78 -33.49
CA ASP A 16 -4.61 16.73 -33.02
C ASP A 16 -3.70 16.16 -31.90
N GLY A 17 -4.22 15.21 -31.11
CA GLY A 17 -3.47 14.53 -30.04
C GLY A 17 -2.76 13.23 -30.43
N GLY A 18 -2.99 12.67 -31.62
CA GLY A 18 -2.52 11.34 -32.00
C GLY A 18 -1.01 11.22 -32.12
N MET A 19 -0.39 12.11 -32.91
CA MET A 19 1.06 12.18 -33.06
C MET A 19 1.79 12.61 -31.78
N PRO A 20 1.35 13.66 -31.04
CA PRO A 20 1.96 14.02 -29.76
C PRO A 20 1.97 12.88 -28.75
N THR A 21 0.87 12.13 -28.64
CA THR A 21 0.78 10.94 -27.77
C THR A 21 1.76 9.86 -28.18
N THR A 22 1.83 9.56 -29.48
CA THR A 22 2.77 8.58 -30.05
C THR A 22 4.21 8.95 -29.73
N ASN A 23 4.60 10.19 -29.99
CA ASN A 23 5.94 10.71 -29.70
C ASN A 23 6.27 10.62 -28.21
N THR A 24 5.31 10.95 -27.34
CA THR A 24 5.48 10.89 -25.88
C THR A 24 5.75 9.45 -25.42
N ILE A 25 4.96 8.49 -25.89
CA ILE A 25 5.10 7.07 -25.54
C ILE A 25 6.43 6.49 -26.03
N PHE A 26 6.98 6.98 -27.14
CA PHE A 26 8.30 6.55 -27.60
C PHE A 26 9.47 7.18 -26.84
N THR A 27 9.24 8.17 -25.97
CA THR A 27 10.31 8.71 -25.15
C THR A 27 10.72 7.76 -24.04
N THR A 28 12.03 7.63 -23.81
CA THR A 28 12.56 6.85 -22.68
C THR A 28 12.10 7.43 -21.33
N ASN A 29 11.92 8.76 -21.27
CA ASN A 29 11.47 9.43 -20.05
C ASN A 29 10.05 9.03 -19.64
N PHE A 30 9.15 8.84 -20.61
CA PHE A 30 7.81 8.33 -20.36
C PHE A 30 7.86 6.98 -19.64
N TRP A 31 8.60 6.01 -20.18
CA TRP A 31 8.70 4.68 -19.58
C TRP A 31 9.42 4.67 -18.23
N LYS A 32 10.42 5.54 -18.02
CA LYS A 32 11.04 5.72 -16.70
C LYS A 32 10.02 6.22 -15.66
N ASN A 33 9.15 7.16 -16.04
CA ASN A 33 8.12 7.65 -15.14
C ASN A 33 7.03 6.60 -14.88
N ILE A 34 6.66 5.81 -15.89
CA ILE A 34 5.74 4.68 -15.73
C ILE A 34 6.33 3.62 -14.78
N ASP A 35 7.61 3.28 -14.93
CA ASP A 35 8.29 2.35 -14.02
C ASP A 35 8.24 2.83 -12.57
N ILE A 36 8.49 4.12 -12.33
CA ILE A 36 8.33 4.73 -11.00
C ILE A 36 6.88 4.61 -10.51
N ALA A 37 5.90 4.97 -11.35
CA ALA A 37 4.49 4.92 -10.99
C ALA A 37 4.02 3.50 -10.64
N VAL A 38 4.50 2.49 -11.39
CA VAL A 38 4.22 1.07 -11.14
C VAL A 38 4.84 0.59 -9.83
N LYS A 39 6.09 0.98 -9.56
CA LYS A 39 6.80 0.61 -8.32
C LYS A 39 6.08 1.07 -7.06
N PHE A 40 5.42 2.23 -7.09
CA PHE A 40 4.55 2.66 -5.99
C PHE A 40 3.15 2.05 -6.10
N GLY A 41 2.51 2.19 -7.26
CA GLY A 41 1.09 1.89 -7.41
C GLY A 41 0.73 0.43 -7.22
N CYS A 42 1.55 -0.52 -7.68
CA CYS A 42 1.23 -1.94 -7.60
C CYS A 42 1.20 -2.46 -6.14
N PRO A 43 2.21 -2.18 -5.30
CA PRO A 43 2.15 -2.50 -3.88
C PRO A 43 0.91 -1.92 -3.17
N PHE A 44 0.61 -0.62 -3.32
CA PHE A 44 -0.59 -0.01 -2.72
C PHE A 44 -1.91 -0.62 -3.20
N LEU A 45 -2.05 -0.87 -4.51
CA LEU A 45 -3.24 -1.52 -5.05
C LEU A 45 -3.44 -2.92 -4.45
N SER A 46 -2.36 -3.60 -4.08
CA SER A 46 -2.42 -4.91 -3.43
C SER A 46 -2.97 -4.80 -2.01
N VAL A 47 -2.52 -3.80 -1.24
CA VAL A 47 -3.08 -3.50 0.10
C VAL A 47 -4.55 -3.10 0.00
N LEU A 48 -4.91 -2.21 -0.92
CA LEU A 48 -6.31 -1.80 -1.11
C LEU A 48 -7.21 -3.00 -1.48
N ARG A 49 -6.76 -3.86 -2.40
CA ARG A 49 -7.49 -5.08 -2.77
C ARG A 49 -7.66 -6.07 -1.62
N LEU A 50 -6.73 -6.09 -0.66
CA LEU A 50 -6.84 -6.90 0.55
C LEU A 50 -7.91 -6.34 1.49
N VAL A 51 -7.96 -5.01 1.64
CA VAL A 51 -8.95 -4.33 2.49
C VAL A 51 -10.36 -4.39 1.89
N ASP A 52 -10.47 -4.28 0.56
CA ASP A 52 -11.74 -4.37 -0.15
C ASP A 52 -12.26 -5.82 -0.28
N HIS A 53 -11.43 -6.83 0.02
CA HIS A 53 -11.84 -8.23 -0.12
C HIS A 53 -12.76 -8.67 1.02
N GLU A 54 -14.06 -8.80 0.74
CA GLU A 54 -15.06 -9.26 1.71
C GLU A 54 -14.88 -10.71 2.20
N ARG A 55 -13.98 -11.49 1.56
CA ARG A 55 -13.80 -12.92 1.87
C ARG A 55 -13.07 -13.20 3.17
N LYS A 56 -12.21 -12.29 3.64
CA LYS A 56 -11.45 -12.42 4.88
C LYS A 56 -11.54 -11.11 5.65
N PRO A 57 -11.69 -11.13 6.99
CA PRO A 57 -11.70 -9.91 7.77
C PRO A 57 -10.38 -9.16 7.59
N PRO A 58 -10.38 -7.94 7.03
CA PRO A 58 -9.13 -7.22 6.72
C PRO A 58 -8.41 -6.74 7.98
N MET A 59 -9.12 -6.65 9.09
CA MET A 59 -8.64 -6.11 10.37
C MET A 59 -7.34 -6.76 10.87
N GLY A 60 -7.20 -8.08 10.68
CA GLY A 60 -6.02 -8.81 11.14
C GLY A 60 -4.87 -8.87 10.14
N TYR A 61 -5.04 -8.32 8.93
CA TYR A 61 -4.04 -8.42 7.87
C TYR A 61 -3.53 -7.05 7.39
N ILE A 62 -4.30 -5.99 7.58
CA ILE A 62 -3.99 -4.67 7.02
C ILE A 62 -2.66 -4.10 7.53
N TYR A 63 -2.32 -4.33 8.80
CA TYR A 63 -1.08 -3.84 9.41
C TYR A 63 0.14 -4.50 8.75
N GLU A 64 0.20 -5.83 8.77
CA GLU A 64 1.25 -6.62 8.10
C GLU A 64 1.35 -6.30 6.61
N ALA A 65 0.21 -6.16 5.93
CA ALA A 65 0.20 -5.85 4.51
C ALA A 65 0.82 -4.48 4.23
N MET A 66 0.59 -3.49 5.09
CA MET A 66 1.20 -2.17 4.98
C MET A 66 2.71 -2.21 5.24
N ASP A 67 3.16 -3.02 6.19
CA ASP A 67 4.59 -3.15 6.50
C ASP A 67 5.36 -3.86 5.37
N ARG A 68 4.82 -4.98 4.85
CA ARG A 68 5.38 -5.66 3.66
C ARG A 68 5.39 -4.76 2.42
N GLU A 69 4.39 -3.90 2.27
CA GLU A 69 4.28 -2.94 1.17
C GLU A 69 5.41 -1.91 1.23
N LYS A 70 5.67 -1.36 2.42
CA LYS A 70 6.79 -0.46 2.68
C LYS A 70 8.13 -1.13 2.31
N GLU A 71 8.38 -2.35 2.80
CA GLU A 71 9.61 -3.09 2.48
C GLU A 71 9.77 -3.34 0.98
N THR A 72 8.68 -3.67 0.29
CA THR A 72 8.67 -3.91 -1.16
C THR A 72 9.09 -2.66 -1.93
N ILE A 73 8.61 -1.48 -1.52
CA ILE A 73 8.99 -0.21 -2.14
C ILE A 73 10.45 0.13 -1.83
N ASP A 74 10.87 0.00 -0.58
CA ASP A 74 12.26 0.26 -0.17
C ASP A 74 13.23 -0.54 -1.06
N GLN A 75 12.95 -1.83 -1.23
CA GLN A 75 13.72 -2.72 -2.11
C GLN A 75 13.64 -2.30 -3.58
N ALA A 76 12.47 -1.91 -4.10
CA ALA A 76 12.28 -1.48 -5.48
C ALA A 76 13.12 -0.24 -5.84
N PHE A 77 13.42 0.61 -4.85
CA PHE A 77 14.28 1.78 -4.98
C PHE A 77 15.71 1.56 -4.49
N LYS A 78 16.09 0.32 -4.15
CA LYS A 78 17.42 -0.07 -3.63
C LYS A 78 17.78 0.68 -2.34
N ASN A 79 16.81 0.86 -1.45
CA ASN A 79 16.95 1.54 -0.16
C ASN A 79 17.47 2.98 -0.29
N LYS A 80 17.18 3.63 -1.42
CA LYS A 80 17.51 5.05 -1.67
C LYS A 80 16.35 5.93 -1.27
N GLU A 81 16.29 6.23 0.03
CA GLU A 81 15.17 6.94 0.67
C GLU A 81 14.80 8.27 -0.02
N ASP A 82 15.80 9.00 -0.52
CA ASP A 82 15.65 10.26 -1.25
C ASP A 82 14.68 10.17 -2.45
N LYS A 83 14.51 8.96 -3.01
CA LYS A 83 13.65 8.72 -4.17
C LYS A 83 12.18 8.54 -3.84
N TYR A 84 11.85 8.14 -2.61
CA TYR A 84 10.49 7.76 -2.23
C TYR A 84 9.96 8.46 -0.98
N GLU A 85 10.81 9.15 -0.23
CA GLU A 85 10.46 9.86 1.01
C GLU A 85 9.21 10.74 0.86
N LYS A 86 9.14 11.54 -0.21
CA LYS A 86 8.00 12.44 -0.45
C LYS A 86 6.69 11.68 -0.65
N VAL A 87 6.74 10.55 -1.34
CA VAL A 87 5.58 9.70 -1.60
C VAL A 87 5.15 9.05 -0.29
N PHE A 88 6.10 8.46 0.44
CA PHE A 88 5.88 7.88 1.76
C PHE A 88 5.26 8.85 2.75
N LYS A 89 5.73 10.11 2.80
CA LYS A 89 5.09 11.14 3.64
C LYS A 89 3.60 11.31 3.37
N ILE A 90 3.17 11.23 2.11
CA ILE A 90 1.74 11.33 1.75
C ILE A 90 0.99 10.08 2.22
N ILE A 91 1.58 8.89 2.02
CA ILE A 91 0.99 7.61 2.41
C ILE A 91 0.87 7.50 3.92
N TYR A 92 1.95 7.71 4.67
CA TYR A 92 1.95 7.67 6.13
C TYR A 92 0.98 8.68 6.72
N LYS A 93 0.86 9.88 6.12
CA LYS A 93 -0.15 10.84 6.56
C LYS A 93 -1.57 10.26 6.44
N ARG A 94 -1.89 9.55 5.35
CA ARG A 94 -3.20 8.91 5.18
C ARG A 94 -3.40 7.71 6.10
N TRP A 95 -2.37 6.86 6.19
CA TRP A 95 -2.32 5.72 7.12
C TRP A 95 -2.61 6.18 8.55
N ASN A 96 -1.86 7.17 9.04
CA ASN A 96 -1.96 7.70 10.39
C ASN A 96 -3.31 8.35 10.70
N CYS A 97 -3.98 8.91 9.69
CA CYS A 97 -5.30 9.51 9.86
C CYS A 97 -6.45 8.50 9.91
N GLN A 98 -6.32 7.32 9.30
CA GLN A 98 -7.48 6.45 9.04
C GLN A 98 -7.29 5.01 9.53
N LEU A 99 -6.11 4.43 9.34
CA LEU A 99 -5.90 2.99 9.43
C LEU A 99 -4.81 2.62 10.45
N HIS A 100 -3.98 3.57 10.87
CA HIS A 100 -3.04 3.38 11.96
C HIS A 100 -3.74 3.56 13.30
N GLN A 101 -4.48 2.54 13.73
CA GLN A 101 -5.22 2.57 14.98
C GLN A 101 -4.80 1.38 15.84
N PRO A 102 -4.79 1.51 17.18
CA PRO A 102 -4.48 0.41 18.08
C PRO A 102 -5.23 -0.88 17.76
N LEU A 103 -6.47 -0.77 17.28
CA LEU A 103 -7.31 -1.90 16.93
C LEU A 103 -6.78 -2.71 15.73
N HIS A 104 -6.12 -2.09 14.76
CA HIS A 104 -5.52 -2.80 13.63
C HIS A 104 -4.23 -3.53 14.05
N ALA A 105 -3.42 -2.90 14.91
CA ALA A 105 -2.25 -3.51 15.53
C ALA A 105 -2.64 -4.72 16.41
N ALA A 106 -3.64 -4.56 17.27
CA ALA A 106 -4.21 -5.65 18.07
C ALA A 106 -4.79 -6.77 17.18
N GLY A 107 -5.49 -6.39 16.10
CA GLY A 107 -6.03 -7.34 15.12
C GLY A 107 -4.95 -8.17 14.45
N HIS A 108 -3.82 -7.56 14.11
CA HIS A 108 -2.66 -8.25 13.56
C HIS A 108 -2.05 -9.23 14.56
N TYR A 109 -1.81 -8.80 15.80
CA TYR A 109 -1.31 -9.68 16.88
C TYR A 109 -2.21 -10.91 17.07
N LEU A 110 -3.53 -10.70 17.07
CA LEU A 110 -4.52 -11.75 17.31
C LEU A 110 -4.81 -12.63 16.08
N ASN A 111 -4.16 -12.40 14.94
CA ASN A 111 -4.36 -13.18 13.72
C ASN A 111 -3.49 -14.44 13.73
N PRO A 112 -4.06 -15.65 13.95
CA PRO A 112 -3.25 -16.87 14.10
C PRO A 112 -2.45 -17.20 12.83
N ALA A 113 -2.98 -16.84 11.65
CA ALA A 113 -2.29 -17.12 10.40
C ALA A 113 -0.96 -16.36 10.28
N LEU A 114 -0.88 -15.14 10.84
CA LEU A 114 0.33 -14.31 10.82
C LEU A 114 1.18 -14.51 12.07
N TYR A 115 0.54 -14.64 13.23
CA TYR A 115 1.23 -14.81 14.51
C TYR A 115 2.14 -16.05 14.52
N TYR A 116 1.69 -17.17 13.93
CA TYR A 116 2.54 -18.37 13.81
C TYR A 116 3.48 -18.34 12.61
N GLU A 117 3.33 -17.41 11.66
CA GLU A 117 4.25 -17.20 10.54
C GLU A 117 5.47 -16.37 10.98
N ASN A 118 5.26 -15.38 11.87
CA ASN A 118 6.30 -14.52 12.42
C ASN A 118 6.24 -14.47 13.95
N THR A 119 7.11 -15.25 14.60
CA THR A 119 7.17 -15.32 16.06
C THR A 119 7.73 -14.05 16.73
N ASN A 120 8.24 -13.08 15.96
CA ASN A 120 8.80 -11.84 16.52
C ASN A 120 7.75 -10.74 16.74
N VAL A 121 6.48 -10.98 16.42
CA VAL A 121 5.40 -9.99 16.61
C VAL A 121 5.26 -9.53 18.07
N GLU A 122 5.63 -10.37 19.04
CA GLU A 122 5.64 -10.02 20.48
C GLU A 122 6.72 -9.00 20.86
N ASN A 123 7.78 -8.89 20.04
CA ASN A 123 8.86 -7.94 20.26
C ASN A 123 8.63 -6.61 19.52
N ASP A 124 7.54 -6.49 18.76
CA ASP A 124 7.16 -5.25 18.10
C ASP A 124 6.43 -4.34 19.12
N ASP A 125 7.12 -3.28 19.53
CA ASP A 125 6.63 -2.30 20.51
C ASP A 125 5.32 -1.64 20.06
N GLU A 126 5.15 -1.39 18.76
CA GLU A 126 3.97 -0.74 18.20
C GLU A 126 2.76 -1.68 18.24
N VAL A 127 2.97 -2.94 17.86
CA VAL A 127 1.94 -3.99 17.89
C VAL A 127 1.50 -4.26 19.33
N MET A 128 2.45 -4.45 20.25
CA MET A 128 2.17 -4.70 21.66
C MET A 128 1.48 -3.52 22.34
N SER A 129 1.93 -2.29 22.05
CA SER A 129 1.27 -1.07 22.53
C SER A 129 -0.18 -0.98 22.03
N GLY A 130 -0.40 -1.27 20.74
CA GLY A 130 -1.74 -1.33 20.15
C GLY A 130 -2.66 -2.33 20.86
N LEU A 131 -2.16 -3.54 21.14
CA LEU A 131 -2.88 -4.56 21.89
C LEU A 131 -3.25 -4.10 23.30
N ILE A 132 -2.29 -3.59 24.07
CA ILE A 132 -2.50 -3.13 25.45
C ILE A 132 -3.53 -1.99 25.50
N LEU A 133 -3.44 -1.02 24.57
CA LEU A 133 -4.41 0.08 24.49
C LEU A 133 -5.83 -0.42 24.22
N CYS A 134 -5.99 -1.44 23.37
CA CYS A 134 -7.28 -2.07 23.14
C CYS A 134 -7.81 -2.79 24.39
N ILE A 135 -6.98 -3.55 25.09
CA ILE A 135 -7.36 -4.23 26.34
C ILE A 135 -7.78 -3.21 27.40
N HIS A 136 -7.00 -2.16 27.61
CA HIS A 136 -7.33 -1.09 28.56
C HIS A 136 -8.66 -0.41 28.23
N LYS A 137 -8.90 -0.11 26.94
CA LYS A 137 -10.16 0.52 26.50
C LYS A 137 -11.37 -0.40 26.74
N LEU A 138 -11.22 -1.71 26.55
CA LEU A 138 -12.27 -2.68 26.82
C LEU A 138 -12.53 -2.82 28.32
N ALA A 139 -11.49 -2.99 29.13
CA ALA A 139 -11.61 -3.12 30.58
C ALA A 139 -12.25 -1.89 31.25
N LEU A 140 -11.85 -0.67 30.84
CA LEU A 140 -12.42 0.57 31.37
C LEU A 140 -13.88 0.82 30.98
N ASN A 141 -14.37 0.16 29.92
CA ASN A 141 -15.78 0.24 29.54
C ASN A 141 -16.64 -0.68 30.41
N GLU A 142 -16.13 -1.84 30.84
CA GLU A 142 -16.85 -2.75 31.75
C GLU A 142 -17.10 -2.12 33.13
N ASP A 143 -16.17 -1.29 33.62
CA ASP A 143 -16.32 -0.58 34.90
C ASP A 143 -17.34 0.58 34.86
N LYS A 144 -17.75 1.04 33.67
CA LYS A 144 -18.75 2.11 33.49
C LYS A 144 -20.17 1.59 33.28
N GLU A 145 -20.32 0.31 32.93
CA GLU A 145 -21.62 -0.33 32.70
C GLU A 145 -22.10 -1.15 33.91
N ARG A 146 -21.31 -1.24 34.99
CA ARG A 146 -21.68 -1.78 36.30
C ARG A 146 -22.11 -0.71 37.29
#